data_AF-A0A8J5YEE2-F1
#
_entry.id   AF-A0A8J5YEE2-F1
#
_cell.length_a   1.000
_cell.length_b   1.000
_cell.length_c   1.000
_cell.angle_alpha   90.00
_cell.angle_beta   90.00
_cell.angle_gamma   90.00
#
_symmetry.space_group_name_H-M   'P 1'
#
loop_
_entity.id
_entity.type
_entity.pdbx_description
1 polymer ?
#
loop_
_entity_poly.entity_id
_entity_poly.type
_entity_poly.pdbx_seq_one_letter_code
_entity_poly.pdbx_strand_id
1 'polypeptide(L)'
;MNYFDFFVGFFIHRRMGIGLKLVRGMEDWFVLNGAEYSYLATENDNKPSVKLFTDKCGYSKFRTPSILVNPVFAHQLPVSNRVTLIKLPPSDAELLYRRRFSTTEFFPRDIDSVLNNRLNIGTFLAVPRGCCYTQKSWPGSDKFLSDPPESWAVLSVWNSKDVFRLEVRGASRMTKAFAKTTRIVDKLLPFFRLPSIPEVFRPFGLHFLYGLGGEGPRAAKFVNALCAHAHNLAKQGECSVVATEVANLEPLKIGVPHWKSLSCDQDLWCIKRFGEGYSDGSVGDWTKSPPGLSIFVDPREF
;
A
#
# COMPACT_ATOMS: atom_id res chain seq x y z
N MET A 1 -7.09 -16.88 3.51
CA MET A 1 -7.00 -17.07 2.06
C MET A 1 -5.57 -16.69 1.76
N ASN A 2 -4.76 -17.67 1.35
CA ASN A 2 -3.31 -17.49 1.24
C ASN A 2 -3.00 -17.02 -0.19
N TYR A 3 -2.30 -15.91 -0.33
CA TYR A 3 -1.84 -15.41 -1.62
C TYR A 3 -0.30 -15.29 -1.65
N PHE A 4 0.26 -15.21 -2.85
CA PHE A 4 1.69 -15.10 -3.11
C PHE A 4 1.94 -14.13 -4.27
N ASP A 5 2.84 -13.17 -4.08
CA ASP A 5 3.28 -12.19 -5.08
C ASP A 5 4.73 -12.49 -5.57
N PHE A 6 5.06 -12.12 -6.82
CA PHE A 6 6.39 -12.38 -7.40
C PHE A 6 6.84 -11.40 -8.51
N PHE A 7 8.13 -10.99 -8.47
CA PHE A 7 8.84 -10.25 -9.53
C PHE A 7 9.99 -11.08 -10.17
N VAL A 8 9.92 -11.42 -11.48
CA VAL A 8 11.04 -12.04 -12.22
C VAL A 8 11.82 -11.00 -13.03
N GLY A 9 13.11 -10.80 -12.73
CA GLY A 9 14.04 -10.01 -13.55
C GLY A 9 15.33 -10.78 -13.90
N PHE A 10 15.40 -11.42 -15.07
CA PHE A 10 16.66 -11.96 -15.62
C PHE A 10 16.90 -11.42 -17.04
N PHE A 11 17.93 -10.59 -17.21
CA PHE A 11 18.29 -10.01 -18.52
C PHE A 11 19.17 -10.93 -19.38
N ILE A 12 20.04 -11.76 -18.78
CA ILE A 12 21.08 -12.53 -19.50
C ILE A 12 20.59 -13.91 -20.01
N HIS A 13 19.47 -14.42 -19.50
CA HIS A 13 18.94 -15.76 -19.86
C HIS A 13 17.54 -15.71 -20.50
N ARG A 14 17.23 -14.63 -21.23
CA ARG A 14 15.91 -14.45 -21.87
C ARG A 14 15.68 -15.47 -22.98
N ARG A 15 14.41 -15.86 -23.17
CA ARG A 15 13.92 -16.77 -24.22
C ARG A 15 14.44 -18.22 -24.17
N MET A 16 15.12 -18.62 -23.10
CA MET A 16 15.55 -20.01 -22.86
C MET A 16 14.49 -20.88 -22.17
N GLY A 17 13.25 -20.40 -22.05
CA GLY A 17 12.17 -21.10 -21.35
C GLY A 17 12.28 -21.11 -19.81
N ILE A 18 13.32 -20.52 -19.23
CA ILE A 18 13.56 -20.50 -17.77
C ILE A 18 12.40 -19.83 -17.03
N GLY A 19 11.96 -18.64 -17.47
CA GLY A 19 10.83 -17.95 -16.84
C GLY A 19 9.55 -18.79 -16.83
N LEU A 20 9.25 -19.50 -17.91
CA LEU A 20 8.09 -20.39 -17.97
C LEU A 20 8.22 -21.58 -17.00
N LYS A 21 9.41 -22.19 -16.92
CA LYS A 21 9.68 -23.28 -15.98
C LYS A 21 9.55 -22.82 -14.52
N LEU A 22 10.05 -21.62 -14.20
CA LEU A 22 9.93 -21.03 -12.87
C LEU A 22 8.46 -20.80 -12.50
N VAL A 23 7.68 -20.18 -13.39
CA VAL A 23 6.25 -19.95 -13.14
C VAL A 23 5.52 -21.27 -12.92
N ARG A 24 5.75 -22.29 -13.77
CA ARG A 24 5.12 -23.61 -13.57
C ARG A 24 5.48 -24.27 -12.24
N GLY A 25 6.76 -24.23 -11.85
CA GLY A 25 7.18 -24.78 -10.56
C GLY A 25 6.54 -24.06 -9.36
N MET A 26 6.32 -22.75 -9.47
CA MET A 26 5.58 -21.98 -8.47
C MET A 26 4.09 -22.36 -8.45
N GLU A 27 3.45 -22.49 -9.62
CA GLU A 27 2.06 -22.94 -9.73
C GLU A 27 1.86 -24.33 -9.12
N ASP A 28 2.76 -25.27 -9.39
CA ASP A 28 2.72 -26.60 -8.78
C ASP A 28 2.81 -26.50 -7.25
N TRP A 29 3.69 -25.64 -6.73
CA TRP A 29 3.81 -25.39 -5.29
C TRP A 29 2.56 -24.73 -4.70
N PHE A 30 1.94 -23.77 -5.40
CA PHE A 30 0.69 -23.13 -4.98
C PHE A 30 -0.45 -24.15 -4.87
N VAL A 31 -0.61 -25.01 -5.87
CA VAL A 31 -1.61 -26.08 -5.88
C VAL A 31 -1.38 -27.05 -4.72
N LEU A 32 -0.13 -27.47 -4.50
CA LEU A 32 0.23 -28.36 -3.38
C LEU A 32 -0.06 -27.75 -2.00
N ASN A 33 0.00 -26.42 -1.87
CA ASN A 33 -0.30 -25.70 -0.63
C ASN A 33 -1.77 -25.24 -0.54
N GLY A 34 -2.62 -25.68 -1.47
CA GLY A 34 -4.06 -25.39 -1.45
C GLY A 34 -4.40 -23.93 -1.75
N ALA A 35 -3.55 -23.22 -2.51
CA ALA A 35 -3.87 -21.87 -2.97
C ALA A 35 -5.01 -21.91 -3.98
N GLU A 36 -6.04 -21.08 -3.76
CA GLU A 36 -7.19 -20.95 -4.67
C GLU A 36 -6.91 -19.99 -5.82
N TYR A 37 -6.04 -19.01 -5.61
CA TYR A 37 -5.67 -17.98 -6.57
C TYR A 37 -4.17 -17.70 -6.50
N SER A 38 -3.58 -17.32 -7.63
CA SER A 38 -2.30 -16.59 -7.69
C SER A 38 -2.50 -15.31 -8.48
N TYR A 39 -1.83 -14.26 -8.06
CA TYR A 39 -1.69 -13.05 -8.84
C TYR A 39 -0.24 -12.62 -8.88
N LEU A 40 0.03 -11.63 -9.74
CA LEU A 40 1.32 -11.00 -9.89
C LEU A 40 1.14 -9.58 -10.36
N ALA A 41 2.07 -8.71 -9.96
CA ALA A 41 2.21 -7.37 -10.47
C ALA A 41 3.22 -7.32 -11.63
N THR A 42 2.93 -6.52 -12.66
CA THR A 42 3.87 -6.24 -13.75
C THR A 42 3.55 -4.91 -14.44
N GLU A 43 4.59 -4.19 -14.88
CA GLU A 43 4.37 -2.97 -15.65
C GLU A 43 3.60 -3.28 -16.96
N ASN A 44 2.60 -2.45 -17.26
CA ASN A 44 1.67 -2.68 -18.36
C ASN A 44 2.36 -2.62 -19.75
N ASP A 45 3.52 -1.95 -19.83
CA ASP A 45 4.35 -1.85 -21.03
C ASP A 45 5.38 -2.99 -21.16
N ASN A 46 5.54 -3.84 -20.13
CA ASN A 46 6.37 -5.04 -20.16
C ASN A 46 5.67 -6.18 -20.92
N LYS A 47 5.44 -5.95 -22.22
CA LYS A 47 4.76 -6.88 -23.15
C LYS A 47 5.28 -8.32 -23.05
N PRO A 48 6.60 -8.59 -22.90
CA PRO A 48 7.09 -9.96 -22.73
C PRO A 48 6.57 -10.66 -21.46
N SER A 49 6.57 -9.99 -20.32
CA SER A 49 6.03 -10.55 -19.06
C SER A 49 4.53 -10.73 -19.16
N VAL A 50 3.81 -9.72 -19.65
CA VAL A 50 2.35 -9.80 -19.86
C VAL A 50 2.00 -11.03 -20.69
N LYS A 51 2.63 -11.22 -21.85
CA LYS A 51 2.37 -12.38 -22.73
C LYS A 51 2.80 -13.72 -22.12
N LEU A 52 3.86 -13.75 -21.31
CA LEU A 52 4.24 -14.98 -20.61
C LEU A 52 3.10 -15.45 -19.72
N PHE A 53 2.54 -14.54 -18.92
CA PHE A 53 1.48 -14.89 -17.98
C PHE A 53 0.13 -15.09 -18.67
N THR A 54 -0.27 -14.18 -19.56
CA THR A 54 -1.59 -14.26 -20.22
C THR A 54 -1.66 -15.37 -21.26
N ASP A 55 -0.66 -15.48 -22.13
CA ASP A 55 -0.76 -16.35 -23.31
C ASP A 55 -0.23 -17.76 -23.00
N LYS A 56 0.73 -17.90 -22.08
CA LYS A 56 1.41 -19.19 -21.83
C LYS A 56 1.09 -19.85 -20.49
N CYS A 57 0.70 -19.07 -19.49
CA CYS A 57 0.41 -19.57 -18.14
C CYS A 57 -1.09 -19.49 -17.80
N GLY A 58 -1.93 -18.88 -18.63
CA GLY A 58 -3.38 -18.84 -18.44
C GLY A 58 -3.85 -17.86 -17.37
N TYR A 59 -3.09 -16.80 -17.10
CA TYR A 59 -3.54 -15.70 -16.25
C TYR A 59 -4.46 -14.76 -17.04
N SER A 60 -5.43 -14.18 -16.35
CA SER A 60 -6.26 -13.10 -16.86
C SER A 60 -5.76 -11.76 -16.32
N LYS A 61 -5.84 -10.70 -17.12
CA LYS A 61 -5.64 -9.34 -16.63
C LYS A 61 -6.75 -9.03 -15.62
N PHE A 62 -6.38 -8.50 -14.46
CA PHE A 62 -7.30 -8.36 -13.33
C PHE A 62 -7.54 -6.91 -12.93
N ARG A 63 -6.52 -6.25 -12.39
CA ARG A 63 -6.62 -4.88 -11.87
C ARG A 63 -5.42 -4.07 -12.35
N THR A 64 -5.55 -2.75 -12.25
CA THR A 64 -4.44 -1.84 -12.52
C THR A 64 -4.26 -0.86 -11.37
N PRO A 65 -3.80 -1.29 -10.19
CA PRO A 65 -3.56 -0.37 -9.09
C PRO A 65 -2.46 0.66 -9.40
N SER A 66 -2.40 1.67 -8.54
CA SER A 66 -1.39 2.70 -8.57
C SER A 66 -0.54 2.64 -7.30
N ILE A 67 0.77 2.53 -7.47
CA ILE A 67 1.75 2.63 -6.40
C ILE A 67 2.11 4.10 -6.23
N LEU A 68 1.77 4.67 -5.08
CA LEU A 68 1.98 6.07 -4.75
C LEU A 68 3.11 6.20 -3.75
N VAL A 69 4.19 6.88 -4.14
CA VAL A 69 5.39 7.02 -3.33
C VAL A 69 5.59 8.48 -2.93
N ASN A 70 5.62 8.73 -1.63
CA ASN A 70 5.92 10.01 -1.02
C ASN A 70 7.32 10.01 -0.40
N PRO A 71 8.23 10.90 -0.80
CA PRO A 71 9.52 11.01 -0.13
C PRO A 71 9.37 11.49 1.32
N VAL A 72 10.26 11.01 2.18
CA VAL A 72 10.41 11.51 3.54
C VAL A 72 11.43 12.65 3.55
N PHE A 73 10.93 13.86 3.83
CA PHE A 73 11.70 15.09 3.92
C PHE A 73 12.52 15.16 5.21
N ALA A 74 13.53 16.04 5.22
CA ALA A 74 14.32 16.27 6.43
C ALA A 74 13.54 17.09 7.46
N HIS A 75 12.58 17.94 7.05
CA HIS A 75 11.66 18.62 7.94
C HIS A 75 10.44 17.76 8.31
N GLN A 76 9.70 18.13 9.36
CA GLN A 76 8.42 17.48 9.69
C GLN A 76 7.28 18.14 8.90
N LEU A 77 6.30 17.34 8.47
CA LEU A 77 5.09 17.85 7.85
C LEU A 77 4.09 18.31 8.91
N PRO A 78 3.47 19.48 8.76
CA PRO A 78 2.43 19.92 9.68
C PRO A 78 1.18 19.07 9.49
N VAL A 79 0.67 18.49 10.58
CA VAL A 79 -0.67 17.89 10.60
C VAL A 79 -1.69 19.02 10.77
N SER A 80 -2.73 19.03 9.92
CA SER A 80 -3.77 20.07 9.95
C SER A 80 -4.36 20.23 11.35
N ASN A 81 -4.41 21.47 11.85
CA ASN A 81 -5.01 21.78 13.14
C ASN A 81 -6.52 21.60 13.17
N ARG A 82 -7.17 21.24 12.06
CA ARG A 82 -8.62 20.96 11.96
C ARG A 82 -8.95 19.47 12.10
N VAL A 83 -7.94 18.64 12.36
CA VAL A 83 -8.07 17.18 12.44
C VAL A 83 -7.60 16.71 13.82
N THR A 84 -8.35 15.80 14.43
CA THR A 84 -7.88 15.02 15.59
C THR A 84 -7.45 13.65 15.08
N LEU A 85 -6.22 13.25 15.41
CA LEU A 85 -5.72 11.91 15.13
C LEU A 85 -5.85 11.04 16.38
N ILE A 86 -6.34 9.83 16.21
CA ILE A 86 -6.54 8.84 17.28
C ILE A 86 -5.83 7.57 16.85
N LYS A 87 -4.86 7.10 17.65
CA LYS A 87 -4.27 5.76 17.47
C LYS A 87 -5.25 4.74 18.03
N LEU A 88 -5.74 3.85 17.18
CA LEU A 88 -6.68 2.80 17.55
C LEU A 88 -5.96 1.62 18.21
N PRO A 89 -6.51 1.03 19.29
CA PRO A 89 -6.11 -0.29 19.74
C PRO A 89 -6.29 -1.34 18.61
N PRO A 90 -5.46 -2.40 18.53
CA PRO A 90 -5.58 -3.41 17.48
C PRO A 90 -6.96 -4.05 17.37
N SER A 91 -7.63 -4.33 18.49
CA SER A 91 -8.99 -4.89 18.51
C SER A 91 -10.04 -3.94 17.90
N ASP A 92 -9.90 -2.64 18.15
CA ASP A 92 -10.78 -1.62 17.57
C ASP A 92 -10.50 -1.44 16.07
N ALA A 93 -9.23 -1.44 15.67
CA ALA A 93 -8.83 -1.38 14.28
C ALA A 93 -9.37 -2.59 13.49
N GLU A 94 -9.31 -3.79 14.08
CA GLU A 94 -9.84 -5.02 13.50
C GLU A 94 -11.34 -4.89 13.22
N LEU A 95 -12.13 -4.51 14.24
CA LEU A 95 -13.57 -4.35 14.10
C LEU A 95 -13.92 -3.35 13.00
N LEU A 96 -13.23 -2.21 12.98
CA LEU A 96 -13.44 -1.18 11.96
C LEU A 96 -13.10 -1.71 10.57
N TYR A 97 -11.96 -2.40 10.43
CA TYR A 97 -11.52 -2.94 9.14
C TYR A 97 -12.45 -4.04 8.64
N ARG A 98 -12.90 -4.97 9.50
CA ARG A 98 -13.86 -6.01 9.12
C ARG A 98 -15.19 -5.40 8.67
N ARG A 99 -15.70 -4.37 9.36
CA ARG A 99 -16.92 -3.68 8.91
C ARG A 99 -16.74 -2.93 7.60
N ARG A 100 -15.57 -2.30 7.38
CA ARG A 100 -15.33 -1.45 6.22
C ARG A 100 -14.91 -2.19 4.95
N PHE A 101 -14.14 -3.27 5.10
CA PHE A 101 -13.41 -3.93 4.00
C PHE A 101 -13.78 -5.40 3.79
N SER A 102 -14.71 -5.98 4.56
CA SER A 102 -15.10 -7.41 4.42
C SER A 102 -15.53 -7.83 3.02
N THR A 103 -16.03 -6.88 2.21
CA THR A 103 -16.42 -7.10 0.81
C THR A 103 -15.41 -6.54 -0.20
N THR A 104 -14.28 -6.01 0.27
CA THR A 104 -13.20 -5.49 -0.58
C THR A 104 -12.29 -6.64 -1.01
N GLU A 105 -11.90 -6.64 -2.29
CA GLU A 105 -10.97 -7.62 -2.85
C GLU A 105 -9.65 -7.65 -2.06
N PHE A 106 -9.10 -8.86 -1.88
CA PHE A 106 -7.88 -9.14 -1.13
C PHE A 106 -7.89 -8.77 0.37
N PHE A 107 -9.06 -8.48 0.95
CA PHE A 107 -9.13 -8.28 2.40
C PHE A 107 -8.77 -9.57 3.16
N PRO A 108 -7.72 -9.57 4.01
CA PRO A 108 -7.24 -10.77 4.66
C PRO A 108 -8.23 -11.25 5.72
N ARG A 109 -8.53 -12.55 5.72
CA ARG A 109 -9.42 -13.16 6.72
C ARG A 109 -8.84 -13.05 8.14
N ASP A 110 -7.51 -13.05 8.23
CA ASP A 110 -6.68 -12.96 9.44
C ASP A 110 -6.15 -11.53 9.66
N ILE A 111 -6.93 -10.50 9.34
CA ILE A 111 -6.53 -9.09 9.52
C ILE A 111 -6.06 -8.78 10.96
N ASP A 112 -6.57 -9.49 11.96
CA ASP A 112 -6.12 -9.45 13.35
C ASP A 112 -4.63 -9.76 13.49
N SER A 113 -4.13 -10.75 12.75
CA SER A 113 -2.73 -11.16 12.77
C SER A 113 -1.83 -10.10 12.13
N VAL A 114 -2.32 -9.40 11.10
CA VAL A 114 -1.63 -8.24 10.51
C VAL A 114 -1.57 -7.08 11.52
N LEU A 115 -2.70 -6.74 12.15
CA LEU A 115 -2.81 -5.61 13.07
C LEU A 115 -2.03 -5.81 14.38
N ASN A 116 -1.88 -7.05 14.84
CA ASN A 116 -1.09 -7.40 16.03
C ASN A 116 0.39 -7.68 15.72
N ASN A 117 0.80 -7.63 14.45
CA ASN A 117 2.19 -7.84 14.08
C ASN A 117 3.08 -6.71 14.60
N ARG A 118 4.29 -7.04 15.06
CA ARG A 118 5.29 -6.04 15.51
C ARG A 118 5.67 -5.01 14.43
N LEU A 119 5.52 -5.35 13.16
CA LEU A 119 5.78 -4.47 12.03
C LEU A 119 4.64 -3.47 11.79
N ASN A 120 3.44 -3.72 12.33
CA ASN A 120 2.38 -2.72 12.33
C ASN A 120 2.69 -1.65 13.39
N ILE A 121 3.09 -0.46 12.92
CA ILE A 121 3.36 0.69 13.80
C ILE A 121 2.06 1.17 14.46
N GLY A 122 0.95 1.05 13.74
CA GLY A 122 -0.39 1.26 14.27
C GLY A 122 -1.40 1.70 13.22
N THR A 123 -2.65 1.68 13.64
CA THR A 123 -3.80 2.18 12.90
C THR A 123 -4.22 3.52 13.46
N PHE A 124 -4.42 4.50 12.57
CA PHE A 124 -4.72 5.87 12.93
C PHE A 124 -6.02 6.30 12.28
N LEU A 125 -6.93 6.81 13.10
CA LEU A 125 -8.20 7.40 12.70
C LEU A 125 -8.09 8.92 12.72
N ALA A 126 -8.55 9.57 11.66
CA ALA A 126 -8.67 11.01 11.54
C ALA A 126 -10.14 11.43 11.56
N VAL A 127 -10.48 12.31 12.49
CA VAL A 127 -11.82 12.87 12.67
C VAL A 127 -11.75 14.40 12.72
N PRO A 128 -12.87 15.12 12.49
CA PRO A 128 -12.90 16.57 12.60
C PRO A 128 -12.51 17.03 14.01
N ARG A 129 -11.67 18.05 14.13
CA ARG A 129 -11.34 18.63 15.44
C ARG A 129 -12.59 19.22 16.09
N GLY A 130 -12.72 19.01 17.40
CA GLY A 130 -13.86 19.49 18.18
C GLY A 130 -15.06 18.54 18.16
N CYS A 131 -14.98 17.40 17.47
CA CYS A 131 -15.93 16.31 17.71
C CYS A 131 -15.68 15.67 19.09
N CYS A 132 -16.63 14.85 19.54
CA CYS A 132 -16.56 14.14 20.83
C CYS A 132 -15.41 13.11 20.92
N TYR A 133 -14.77 12.77 19.80
CA TYR A 133 -13.74 11.75 19.73
C TYR A 133 -12.33 12.35 19.86
N THR A 134 -11.62 11.89 20.88
CA THR A 134 -10.19 12.18 21.12
C THR A 134 -9.49 10.91 21.57
N GLN A 135 -8.16 10.91 21.66
CA GLN A 135 -7.42 9.75 22.19
C GLN A 135 -7.91 9.32 23.60
N LYS A 136 -8.33 10.29 24.45
CA LYS A 136 -8.78 10.01 25.82
C LYS A 136 -10.27 9.62 25.90
N SER A 137 -11.08 10.12 24.96
CA SER A 137 -12.53 9.91 24.93
C SER A 137 -12.95 8.88 23.88
N TRP A 138 -12.01 8.11 23.34
CA TRP A 138 -12.29 7.09 22.34
C TRP A 138 -13.24 6.03 22.93
N PRO A 139 -14.45 5.86 22.35
CA PRO A 139 -15.48 5.02 22.96
C PRO A 139 -15.41 3.55 22.51
N GLY A 140 -14.46 3.19 21.65
CA GLY A 140 -14.42 1.92 20.93
C GLY A 140 -15.03 2.01 19.52
N SER A 141 -14.61 1.12 18.63
CA SER A 141 -15.04 1.13 17.22
C SER A 141 -16.54 0.87 17.04
N ASP A 142 -17.16 0.07 17.91
CA ASP A 142 -18.60 -0.21 17.84
C ASP A 142 -19.44 1.07 17.95
N LYS A 143 -19.18 1.86 18.99
CA LYS A 143 -19.88 3.12 19.25
C LYS A 143 -19.57 4.15 18.17
N PHE A 144 -18.32 4.24 17.72
CA PHE A 144 -17.93 5.11 16.62
C PHE A 144 -18.70 4.80 15.34
N LEU A 145 -18.86 3.52 14.99
CA LEU A 145 -19.54 3.10 13.76
C LEU A 145 -21.07 3.18 13.85
N SER A 146 -21.63 3.29 15.06
CA SER A 146 -23.07 3.56 15.24
C SER A 146 -23.44 5.02 14.94
N ASP A 147 -22.55 5.96 15.24
CA ASP A 147 -22.75 7.39 14.99
C ASP A 147 -21.41 8.08 14.65
N PRO A 148 -20.86 7.82 13.45
CA PRO A 148 -19.61 8.43 13.02
C PRO A 148 -19.86 9.90 12.63
N PRO A 149 -18.83 10.77 12.73
CA PRO A 149 -18.95 12.12 12.20
C PRO A 149 -19.12 12.08 10.67
N GLU A 150 -19.75 13.11 10.10
CA GLU A 150 -20.02 13.24 8.65
C GLU A 150 -18.80 12.96 7.76
N SER A 151 -17.59 13.25 8.24
CA SER A 151 -16.37 12.83 7.55
C SER A 151 -15.40 12.21 8.54
N TRP A 152 -14.69 11.18 8.08
CA TRP A 152 -13.59 10.54 8.81
C TRP A 152 -12.69 9.79 7.82
N ALA A 153 -11.49 9.44 8.25
CA ALA A 153 -10.60 8.56 7.48
C ALA A 153 -9.75 7.69 8.41
N VAL A 154 -9.29 6.56 7.91
CA VAL A 154 -8.42 5.62 8.63
C VAL A 154 -7.31 5.14 7.71
N LEU A 155 -6.13 4.89 8.27
CA LEU A 155 -5.08 4.10 7.62
C LEU A 155 -4.19 3.44 8.66
N SER A 156 -3.47 2.40 8.26
CA SER A 156 -2.44 1.77 9.07
C SER A 156 -1.06 1.97 8.46
N VAL A 157 -0.04 1.92 9.31
CA VAL A 157 1.36 2.13 8.91
C VAL A 157 2.16 0.88 9.25
N TRP A 158 2.82 0.31 8.24
CA TRP A 158 3.66 -0.87 8.34
C TRP A 158 5.14 -0.54 8.16
N ASN A 159 6.00 -1.17 8.95
CA ASN A 159 7.44 -0.98 8.90
C ASN A 159 8.12 -2.00 7.96
N SER A 160 8.19 -1.70 6.67
CA SER A 160 8.89 -2.57 5.70
C SER A 160 10.42 -2.47 5.81
N LYS A 161 10.98 -1.42 6.43
CA LYS A 161 12.43 -1.24 6.63
C LYS A 161 13.08 -2.40 7.38
N ASP A 162 12.36 -3.01 8.31
CA ASP A 162 12.85 -4.14 9.12
C ASP A 162 12.81 -5.48 8.36
N VAL A 163 12.16 -5.51 7.19
CA VAL A 163 12.09 -6.68 6.31
C VAL A 163 13.09 -6.56 5.18
N PHE A 164 13.12 -5.42 4.48
CA PHE A 164 14.02 -5.18 3.36
C PHE A 164 14.44 -3.72 3.23
N ARG A 165 15.46 -3.48 2.40
CA ARG A 165 15.89 -2.15 2.00
C ARG A 165 15.96 -2.06 0.48
N LEU A 166 15.61 -0.90 -0.04
CA LEU A 166 15.64 -0.59 -1.46
C LEU A 166 16.87 0.26 -1.79
N GLU A 167 17.32 0.21 -3.04
CA GLU A 167 18.37 1.09 -3.55
C GLU A 167 18.08 1.43 -5.00
N VAL A 168 17.91 2.72 -5.29
CA VAL A 168 17.75 3.19 -6.67
C VAL A 168 19.12 3.24 -7.33
N ARG A 169 19.36 2.33 -8.28
CA ARG A 169 20.57 2.27 -9.09
C ARG A 169 20.34 2.91 -10.46
N GLY A 170 21.43 3.29 -11.14
CA GLY A 170 21.39 3.83 -12.50
C GLY A 170 21.24 5.36 -12.61
N ALA A 171 21.10 6.10 -11.51
CA ALA A 171 21.05 7.57 -11.55
C ALA A 171 22.40 8.21 -11.89
N SER A 172 22.38 9.28 -12.68
CA SER A 172 23.58 10.04 -13.08
C SER A 172 24.27 10.71 -11.89
N ARG A 173 25.58 11.02 -12.01
CA ARG A 173 26.34 11.73 -10.96
C ARG A 173 25.75 13.11 -10.65
N MET A 174 25.27 13.83 -11.67
CA MET A 174 24.63 15.13 -11.50
C MET A 174 23.32 15.03 -10.72
N THR A 175 22.50 14.02 -11.03
CA THR A 175 21.24 13.76 -10.29
C THR A 175 21.52 13.46 -8.82
N LYS A 176 22.54 12.63 -8.54
CA LYS A 176 22.96 12.32 -7.16
C LYS A 176 23.45 13.56 -6.42
N ALA A 177 24.22 14.44 -7.08
CA ALA A 177 24.69 15.69 -6.50
C ALA A 177 23.52 16.64 -6.19
N PHE A 178 22.60 16.85 -7.14
CA PHE A 178 21.42 17.70 -6.96
C PHE A 178 20.54 17.22 -5.80
N ALA A 179 20.29 15.91 -5.71
CA ALA A 179 19.55 15.33 -4.59
C ALA A 179 20.23 15.59 -3.24
N LYS A 180 21.56 15.42 -3.17
CA LYS A 180 22.32 15.72 -1.95
C LYS A 180 22.22 17.20 -1.57
N THR A 181 22.31 18.11 -2.55
CA THR A 181 22.21 19.55 -2.31
C THR A 181 20.82 19.93 -1.79
N THR A 182 19.74 19.50 -2.46
CA THR A 182 18.37 19.81 -2.02
C THR A 182 18.08 19.32 -0.60
N ARG A 183 18.61 18.14 -0.22
CA ARG A 183 18.49 17.59 1.14
C ARG A 183 19.29 18.36 2.18
N ILE A 184 20.48 18.87 1.84
CA ILE A 184 21.27 19.74 2.74
C ILE A 184 20.53 21.06 2.98
N VAL A 185 19.98 21.67 1.93
CA VAL A 185 19.22 22.91 2.06
C VAL A 185 17.98 22.70 2.94
N ASP A 186 17.23 21.62 2.75
CA ASP A 186 16.06 21.31 3.60
C ASP A 186 16.45 21.08 5.08
N LYS A 187 17.59 20.45 5.34
CA LYS A 187 18.13 20.29 6.70
C LYS A 187 18.51 21.61 7.35
N LEU A 188 19.14 22.52 6.61
CA LEU A 188 19.63 23.80 7.13
C LEU A 188 18.54 24.85 7.24
N LEU A 189 17.51 24.76 6.39
CA LEU A 189 16.45 25.74 6.27
C LEU A 189 15.05 25.08 6.34
N PRO A 190 14.74 24.35 7.42
CA PRO A 190 13.52 23.54 7.52
C PRO A 190 12.22 24.35 7.49
N PHE A 191 12.30 25.66 7.74
CA PHE A 191 11.17 26.58 7.70
C PHE A 191 10.68 26.88 6.27
N PHE A 192 11.53 26.70 5.23
CA PHE A 192 11.10 26.81 3.83
C PHE A 192 10.39 25.56 3.31
N ARG A 193 10.42 24.44 4.06
CA ARG A 193 9.72 23.18 3.75
C ARG A 193 9.94 22.72 2.30
N LEU A 194 11.20 22.74 1.89
CA LEU A 194 11.53 22.42 0.50
C LEU A 194 11.28 20.92 0.26
N PRO A 195 10.60 20.55 -0.84
CA PRO A 195 10.43 19.17 -1.23
C PRO A 195 11.79 18.59 -1.64
N SER A 196 12.53 18.04 -0.67
CA SER A 196 13.88 17.51 -0.89
C SER A 196 13.86 16.09 -1.45
N ILE A 197 14.79 15.78 -2.35
CA ILE A 197 14.95 14.41 -2.83
C ILE A 197 15.53 13.55 -1.70
N PRO A 198 14.88 12.43 -1.34
CA PRO A 198 15.36 11.56 -0.29
C PRO A 198 16.68 10.87 -0.67
N GLU A 199 17.42 10.37 0.32
CA GLU A 199 18.58 9.51 0.06
C GLU A 199 18.10 8.13 -0.42
N VAL A 200 17.77 8.03 -1.71
CA VAL A 200 17.33 6.79 -2.37
C VAL A 200 18.45 6.07 -3.12
N PHE A 201 19.63 6.70 -3.24
CA PHE A 201 20.81 6.15 -3.93
C PHE A 201 21.74 5.31 -3.03
N ARG A 202 21.31 5.08 -1.79
CA ARG A 202 21.92 4.18 -0.81
C ARG A 202 20.80 3.30 -0.25
N PRO A 203 21.11 2.11 0.31
CA PRO A 203 20.09 1.25 0.90
C PRO A 203 19.20 2.02 1.89
N PHE A 204 17.91 2.10 1.59
CA PHE A 204 16.93 2.86 2.35
C PHE A 204 15.72 2.03 2.74
N GLY A 205 15.10 2.41 3.86
CA GLY A 205 13.84 1.82 4.33
C GLY A 205 12.63 2.60 3.87
N LEU A 206 11.48 1.93 3.89
CA LEU A 206 10.17 2.53 3.66
C LEU A 206 9.16 2.11 4.73
N HIS A 207 8.18 2.97 4.98
CA HIS A 207 6.94 2.56 5.61
C HIS A 207 5.85 2.40 4.54
N PHE A 208 5.09 1.33 4.64
CA PHE A 208 3.97 1.05 3.75
C PHE A 208 2.65 1.44 4.43
N LEU A 209 1.77 2.14 3.72
CA LEU A 209 0.44 2.50 4.20
C LEU A 209 -0.58 1.54 3.60
N TYR A 210 -1.40 0.96 4.45
CA TYR A 210 -2.41 -0.01 4.07
C TYR A 210 -3.74 0.27 4.80
N GLY A 211 -4.81 -0.38 4.33
CA GLY A 211 -6.16 -0.21 4.89
C GLY A 211 -6.64 1.24 4.81
N LEU A 212 -6.36 1.91 3.68
CA LEU A 212 -6.84 3.26 3.38
C LEU A 212 -8.36 3.24 3.29
N GLY A 213 -9.03 3.95 4.18
CA GLY A 213 -10.49 4.02 4.22
C GLY A 213 -10.98 5.34 4.75
N GLY A 214 -12.28 5.59 4.57
CA GLY A 214 -12.92 6.81 5.02
C GLY A 214 -14.27 7.02 4.38
N GLU A 215 -14.93 8.06 4.84
CA GLU A 215 -16.27 8.48 4.41
C GLU A 215 -16.42 9.99 4.52
N GLY A 216 -17.30 10.54 3.70
CA GLY A 216 -17.69 11.95 3.75
C GLY A 216 -16.90 12.88 2.84
N PRO A 217 -17.41 14.12 2.65
CA PRO A 217 -16.85 15.09 1.70
C PRO A 217 -15.42 15.56 2.05
N ARG A 218 -14.99 15.38 3.30
CA ARG A 218 -13.64 15.77 3.75
C ARG A 218 -12.69 14.58 3.92
N ALA A 219 -13.09 13.36 3.57
CA ALA A 219 -12.28 12.16 3.76
C ALA A 219 -10.87 12.29 3.17
N ALA A 220 -10.75 12.79 1.94
CA ALA A 220 -9.45 13.03 1.29
C ALA A 220 -8.54 14.00 2.07
N LYS A 221 -9.11 15.03 2.73
CA LYS A 221 -8.34 15.96 3.59
C LYS A 221 -7.87 15.27 4.87
N PHE A 222 -8.63 14.31 5.37
CA PHE A 222 -8.26 13.52 6.55
C PHE A 222 -7.22 12.47 6.20
N VAL A 223 -7.30 11.84 5.03
CA VAL A 223 -6.24 11.01 4.46
C VAL A 223 -4.95 11.81 4.33
N ASN A 224 -5.01 13.03 3.80
CA ASN A 224 -3.83 13.89 3.71
C ASN A 224 -3.17 14.15 5.09
N ALA A 225 -3.98 14.41 6.12
CA ALA A 225 -3.49 14.59 7.48
C ALA A 225 -2.87 13.30 8.06
N LEU A 226 -3.47 12.14 7.77
CA LEU A 226 -2.91 10.83 8.13
C LEU A 226 -1.60 10.54 7.41
N CYS A 227 -1.49 10.85 6.11
CA CYS A 227 -0.25 10.71 5.36
C CYS A 227 0.85 11.63 5.90
N ALA A 228 0.53 12.86 6.31
CA ALA A 228 1.48 13.76 6.97
C ALA A 228 1.97 13.18 8.31
N HIS A 229 1.06 12.56 9.09
CA HIS A 229 1.43 11.86 10.32
C HIS A 229 2.34 10.64 10.03
N ALA A 230 1.97 9.81 9.06
CA ALA A 230 2.75 8.65 8.66
C ALA A 230 4.14 9.01 8.11
N HIS A 231 4.25 10.12 7.37
CA HIS A 231 5.53 10.71 6.97
C HIS A 231 6.40 11.04 8.19
N ASN A 232 5.83 11.67 9.22
CA ASN A 232 6.58 12.02 10.44
C ASN A 232 7.00 10.77 11.23
N LEU A 233 6.18 9.71 11.25
CA LEU A 233 6.56 8.41 11.80
C LEU A 233 7.70 7.76 11.00
N ALA A 234 7.62 7.81 9.67
CA ALA A 234 8.67 7.31 8.78
C ALA A 234 9.99 8.06 8.95
N LYS A 235 9.93 9.39 9.15
CA LYS A 235 11.09 10.20 9.50
C LYS A 235 11.72 9.77 10.82
N GLN A 236 10.93 9.52 11.85
CA GLN A 236 11.41 9.00 13.15
C GLN A 236 12.02 7.60 13.01
N GLY A 237 11.44 6.77 12.15
CA GLY A 237 11.97 5.44 11.78
C GLY A 237 13.14 5.47 10.79
N GLU A 238 13.66 6.66 10.44
CA GLU A 238 14.74 6.86 9.45
C GLU A 238 14.46 6.22 8.08
N CYS A 239 13.19 6.17 7.69
CA CYS A 239 12.79 5.76 6.34
C CYS A 239 12.99 6.93 5.36
N SER A 240 13.30 6.59 4.11
CA SER A 240 13.48 7.58 3.04
C SER A 240 12.19 7.85 2.27
N VAL A 241 11.24 6.92 2.29
CA VAL A 241 9.96 7.04 1.58
C VAL A 241 8.82 6.44 2.38
N VAL A 242 7.61 6.89 2.08
CA VAL A 242 6.35 6.26 2.45
C VAL A 242 5.66 5.85 1.16
N ALA A 243 5.17 4.62 1.09
CA ALA A 243 4.49 4.10 -0.09
C ALA A 243 3.09 3.59 0.27
N THR A 244 2.19 3.61 -0.69
CA THR A 244 0.89 2.93 -0.60
C THR A 244 0.50 2.46 -1.99
N GLU A 245 -0.23 1.36 -2.06
CA GLU A 245 -0.79 0.87 -3.31
C GLU A 245 -2.31 0.85 -3.19
N VAL A 246 -2.97 1.47 -4.16
CA VAL A 246 -4.42 1.68 -4.16
C VAL A 246 -5.00 1.34 -5.52
N ALA A 247 -6.28 0.96 -5.56
CA ALA A 247 -6.99 0.84 -6.83
C ALA A 247 -6.92 2.15 -7.61
N ASN A 248 -6.85 2.09 -8.95
CA ASN A 248 -6.77 3.31 -9.75
C ASN A 248 -8.01 4.22 -9.59
N LEU A 249 -9.16 3.64 -9.28
CA LEU A 249 -10.43 4.35 -9.06
C LEU A 249 -10.70 4.71 -7.59
N GLU A 250 -9.74 4.50 -6.68
CA GLU A 250 -9.90 4.78 -5.25
C GLU A 250 -10.21 6.26 -5.03
N PRO A 251 -11.42 6.62 -4.53
CA PRO A 251 -11.80 8.01 -4.32
C PRO A 251 -10.87 8.77 -3.36
N LEU A 252 -10.25 8.06 -2.41
CA LEU A 252 -9.33 8.64 -1.43
C LEU A 252 -7.91 8.87 -1.97
N LYS A 253 -7.59 8.34 -3.16
CA LYS A 253 -6.29 8.51 -3.83
C LYS A 253 -5.87 9.98 -3.95
N ILE A 254 -6.82 10.88 -4.19
CA ILE A 254 -6.57 12.34 -4.28
C ILE A 254 -6.04 12.95 -2.98
N GLY A 255 -6.28 12.29 -1.84
CA GLY A 255 -5.78 12.72 -0.53
C GLY A 255 -4.34 12.32 -0.25
N VAL A 256 -3.78 11.38 -1.02
CA VAL A 256 -2.45 10.78 -0.80
C VAL A 256 -1.37 11.63 -1.50
N PRO A 257 -0.50 12.33 -0.75
CA PRO A 257 0.65 13.01 -1.32
C PRO A 257 1.61 12.00 -1.94
N HIS A 258 2.11 12.27 -3.14
CA HIS A 258 3.10 11.42 -3.80
C HIS A 258 3.88 12.20 -4.86
N TRP A 259 5.02 11.66 -5.28
CA TRP A 259 5.81 12.18 -6.40
C TRP A 259 5.62 11.29 -7.62
N LYS A 260 5.13 11.87 -8.71
CA LYS A 260 4.90 11.14 -9.97
C LYS A 260 6.14 10.43 -10.50
N SER A 261 7.33 11.00 -10.32
CA SER A 261 8.59 10.39 -10.75
C SER A 261 9.01 9.15 -9.96
N LEU A 262 8.41 8.92 -8.79
CA LEU A 262 8.65 7.75 -7.93
C LEU A 262 7.46 6.80 -7.88
N SER A 263 6.33 7.20 -8.47
CA SER A 263 5.05 6.49 -8.40
C SER A 263 4.77 5.77 -9.72
N CYS A 264 3.97 4.70 -9.67
CA CYS A 264 3.49 3.98 -10.84
C CYS A 264 1.97 4.14 -10.91
N ASP A 265 1.46 4.77 -11.97
CA ASP A 265 0.02 5.03 -12.09
C ASP A 265 -0.80 3.81 -12.52
N GLN A 266 -0.17 2.83 -13.18
CA GLN A 266 -0.85 1.67 -13.78
C GLN A 266 0.03 0.42 -13.72
N ASP A 267 0.18 -0.14 -12.52
CA ASP A 267 0.77 -1.47 -12.38
C ASP A 267 -0.27 -2.52 -12.77
N LEU A 268 0.03 -3.46 -13.67
CA LEU A 268 -0.93 -4.46 -14.13
C LEU A 268 -0.87 -5.68 -13.22
N TRP A 269 -1.97 -5.93 -12.53
CA TRP A 269 -2.18 -7.17 -11.80
C TRP A 269 -2.83 -8.21 -12.72
N CYS A 270 -2.20 -9.38 -12.83
CA CYS A 270 -2.75 -10.55 -13.49
C CYS A 270 -3.15 -11.60 -12.45
N ILE A 271 -4.26 -12.30 -12.65
CA ILE A 271 -4.76 -13.32 -11.71
C ILE A 271 -5.03 -14.64 -12.43
N LYS A 272 -4.82 -15.75 -11.72
CA LYS A 272 -5.19 -17.10 -12.13
C LYS A 272 -5.86 -17.81 -10.95
N ARG A 273 -6.94 -18.52 -11.23
CA ARG A 273 -7.61 -19.40 -10.27
C ARG A 273 -7.07 -20.82 -10.41
N PHE A 274 -6.86 -21.51 -9.30
CA PHE A 274 -6.52 -22.92 -9.27
C PHE A 274 -7.71 -23.72 -8.71
N GLY A 275 -8.25 -24.64 -9.52
CA GLY A 275 -9.34 -25.54 -9.13
C GLY A 275 -10.73 -25.14 -9.65
N GLU A 276 -11.51 -26.15 -10.10
CA GLU A 276 -12.87 -25.97 -10.64
C GLU A 276 -13.99 -26.31 -9.63
N GLY A 277 -13.65 -26.84 -8.45
CA GLY A 277 -14.61 -27.45 -7.51
C GLY A 277 -14.89 -26.67 -6.22
N TYR A 278 -14.32 -25.48 -6.02
CA TYR A 278 -14.60 -24.68 -4.83
C TYR A 278 -15.89 -23.90 -5.02
N SER A 279 -16.87 -24.11 -4.12
CA SER A 279 -18.10 -23.34 -4.12
C SER A 279 -17.74 -21.87 -4.06
N ASP A 280 -18.25 -21.10 -5.00
CA ASP A 280 -18.26 -19.65 -4.96
C ASP A 280 -18.76 -19.23 -3.58
N GLY A 281 -17.84 -18.84 -2.69
CA GLY A 281 -18.21 -18.29 -1.40
C GLY A 281 -19.00 -16.99 -1.60
N SER A 282 -19.18 -16.20 -0.54
CA SER A 282 -19.95 -14.95 -0.59
C SER A 282 -19.46 -13.89 -1.60
N VAL A 283 -18.32 -14.09 -2.27
CA VAL A 283 -17.65 -13.09 -3.14
C VAL A 283 -17.53 -13.55 -4.61
N GLY A 284 -17.87 -14.81 -4.95
CA GLY A 284 -17.80 -15.32 -6.32
C GLY A 284 -16.40 -15.43 -6.92
N ASP A 285 -16.32 -15.78 -8.21
CA ASP A 285 -15.06 -15.89 -8.95
C ASP A 285 -14.45 -14.51 -9.25
N TRP A 286 -13.39 -14.15 -8.52
CA TRP A 286 -12.71 -12.86 -8.70
C TRP A 286 -12.23 -12.65 -10.13
N THR A 287 -11.82 -13.70 -10.85
CA THR A 287 -11.36 -13.55 -12.24
C THR A 287 -12.43 -13.02 -13.19
N LYS A 288 -13.70 -13.07 -12.78
CA LYS A 288 -14.88 -12.62 -13.54
C LYS A 288 -15.54 -11.38 -12.96
N SER A 289 -15.08 -10.91 -11.81
CA SER A 289 -15.66 -9.76 -11.11
C SER A 289 -15.29 -8.43 -11.78
N PRO A 290 -16.23 -7.48 -11.91
CA PRO A 290 -15.92 -6.15 -12.40
C PRO A 290 -14.99 -5.42 -11.40
N PRO A 291 -14.07 -4.56 -11.87
CA PRO A 291 -13.20 -3.80 -10.98
C PRO A 291 -14.00 -2.97 -9.97
N GLY A 292 -13.73 -3.19 -8.69
CA GLY A 292 -14.25 -2.35 -7.61
C GLY A 292 -13.59 -0.96 -7.58
N LEU A 293 -14.13 -0.07 -6.73
CA LEU A 293 -13.53 1.24 -6.46
C LEU A 293 -12.24 1.12 -5.63
N SER A 294 -12.14 0.08 -4.81
CA SER A 294 -11.06 -0.11 -3.84
C SER A 294 -10.57 -1.56 -3.89
N ILE A 295 -9.30 -1.75 -3.55
CA ILE A 295 -8.69 -3.06 -3.24
C ILE A 295 -7.98 -2.94 -1.90
N PHE A 296 -7.83 -4.04 -1.18
CA PHE A 296 -7.03 -4.08 0.03
C PHE A 296 -5.66 -4.69 -0.28
N VAL A 297 -4.57 -3.97 -0.03
CA VAL A 297 -3.22 -4.53 -0.20
C VAL A 297 -2.70 -4.97 1.15
N ASP A 298 -2.42 -6.26 1.30
CA ASP A 298 -1.86 -6.81 2.53
C ASP A 298 -0.42 -6.32 2.69
N PRO A 299 -0.07 -5.65 3.81
CA PRO A 299 1.27 -5.12 3.99
C PRO A 299 2.37 -6.20 4.12
N ARG A 300 2.00 -7.48 4.29
CA ARG A 300 2.94 -8.61 4.30
C ARG A 300 3.41 -8.99 2.89
N GLU A 301 2.68 -8.59 1.87
CA GLU A 301 2.92 -8.93 0.47
C GLU A 301 3.68 -7.82 -0.27
N PHE A 302 3.89 -6.67 0.38
CA PHE A 302 4.60 -5.50 -0.15
C PHE A 302 6.09 -5.46 0.28
#